data_AF-A0A6A7K8Y9-F1
#
_entry.id   AF-A0A6A7K8Y9-F1
#
_cell.length_a   1.000
_cell.length_b   1.000
_cell.length_c   1.000
_cell.angle_alpha   90.00
_cell.angle_beta   90.00
_cell.angle_gamma   90.00
#
_symmetry.space_group_name_H-M   'P 1'
#
loop_
_entity.id
_entity.type
_entity.pdbx_description
1 polymer ?
#
loop_
_entity_poly.entity_id
_entity_poly.type
_entity_poly.pdbx_seq_one_letter_code
_entity_poly.pdbx_strand_id
1 'polypeptide(L)'
;MFATSAMAAGERQFDFISPDDYTVVTDTGGSNFAITVQGYQYSLPGYDSLTADEKLQMEWSIDEDTDVIDIVSGGTDSDTATFEVKGEGTATINMTYTQPDTTTTSVTTYVVVEGTTVVSQVEDVNVEIVGDTFSGLNDTYDVPLFDLKDVFDGTFEDVLKNTPSATHAVLYALEIENSTETTATPIGSFDWNWVRANVTIDHDGGYISRIEDDEDITIGWDFYGWQYRVNTLDPGRAASVTPLEDDDSVLWFFDVYSW
;
A
#
# COMPACT_ATOMS: atom_id res chain seq x y z
N MET A 1 11.19 -1.47 0.14
CA MET A 1 11.83 -2.81 0.12
C MET A 1 11.21 -3.59 1.26
N PHE A 2 10.36 -4.57 0.99
CA PHE A 2 9.66 -5.32 2.05
C PHE A 2 10.63 -6.18 2.86
N ALA A 3 10.30 -6.40 4.14
CA ALA A 3 11.12 -7.09 5.12
C ALA A 3 11.64 -8.43 4.61
N THR A 4 12.97 -8.57 4.49
CA THR A 4 13.59 -9.90 4.42
C THR A 4 14.02 -10.28 5.83
N SER A 5 13.36 -11.29 6.40
CA SER A 5 13.78 -11.90 7.66
C SER A 5 15.26 -12.30 7.59
N ALA A 6 16.02 -12.10 8.68
CA ALA A 6 17.40 -12.55 8.76
C ALA A 6 17.46 -14.09 8.67
N MET A 7 17.87 -14.64 7.51
CA MET A 7 17.73 -16.07 7.21
C MET A 7 19.02 -16.86 7.41
N ALA A 8 18.85 -18.14 7.75
CA ALA A 8 19.90 -19.14 7.71
C ALA A 8 20.32 -19.42 6.25
N ALA A 9 21.60 -19.71 6.03
CA ALA A 9 22.09 -20.07 4.70
C ALA A 9 21.41 -21.36 4.19
N GLY A 10 20.50 -21.23 3.21
CA GLY A 10 19.84 -22.36 2.54
C GLY A 10 18.32 -22.23 2.36
N GLU A 11 17.67 -21.23 2.95
CA GLU A 11 16.21 -21.03 2.81
C GLU A 11 15.83 -20.46 1.44
N ARG A 12 14.80 -21.05 0.81
CA ARG A 12 14.24 -20.63 -0.48
C ARG A 12 13.30 -19.43 -0.26
N GLN A 13 13.57 -18.31 -0.92
CA GLN A 13 12.65 -17.17 -0.94
C GLN A 13 11.80 -17.18 -2.21
N PHE A 14 10.64 -16.56 -2.12
CA PHE A 14 9.73 -16.36 -3.22
C PHE A 14 9.39 -14.89 -3.30
N ASP A 15 9.16 -14.43 -4.51
CA ASP A 15 8.77 -13.06 -4.78
C ASP A 15 7.84 -13.02 -5.98
N PHE A 16 7.11 -11.92 -6.16
CA PHE A 16 6.33 -11.75 -7.38
C PHE A 16 7.21 -11.40 -8.58
N ILE A 17 6.71 -11.67 -9.79
CA ILE A 17 7.44 -11.37 -11.02
C ILE A 17 7.38 -9.86 -11.33
N SER A 18 6.25 -9.21 -11.08
CA SER A 18 6.08 -7.76 -11.29
C SER A 18 6.01 -7.01 -9.96
N PRO A 19 6.61 -5.82 -9.83
CA PRO A 19 6.33 -4.92 -8.71
C PRO A 19 4.84 -4.54 -8.61
N ASP A 20 4.13 -4.49 -9.73
CA ASP A 20 2.68 -4.25 -9.75
C ASP A 20 1.90 -5.41 -9.08
N ASP A 21 2.52 -6.58 -8.93
CA ASP A 21 1.90 -7.72 -8.27
C ASP A 21 1.96 -7.61 -6.73
N TYR A 22 2.68 -6.64 -6.12
CA TYR A 22 2.59 -6.40 -4.67
C TYR A 22 1.30 -5.67 -4.29
N THR A 23 0.73 -4.90 -5.23
CA THR A 23 -0.60 -4.31 -5.09
C THR A 23 -1.29 -4.21 -6.44
N VAL A 24 -2.32 -5.03 -6.62
CA VAL A 24 -3.14 -5.03 -7.83
C VAL A 24 -4.28 -4.04 -7.64
N VAL A 25 -4.34 -3.01 -8.49
CA VAL A 25 -5.51 -2.12 -8.58
C VAL A 25 -6.26 -2.38 -9.88
N THR A 26 -7.55 -2.63 -9.76
CA THR A 26 -8.43 -2.94 -10.89
C THR A 26 -9.81 -2.33 -10.67
N ASP A 27 -10.66 -2.35 -11.69
CA ASP A 27 -12.04 -1.87 -11.59
C ASP A 27 -13.04 -3.04 -11.73
N THR A 28 -14.27 -2.83 -11.28
CA THR A 28 -15.36 -3.82 -11.47
C THR A 28 -15.79 -4.02 -12.93
N GLY A 29 -15.29 -3.19 -13.86
CA GLY A 29 -15.46 -3.36 -15.30
C GLY A 29 -14.47 -4.35 -15.92
N GLY A 30 -13.44 -4.76 -15.15
CA GLY A 30 -12.27 -5.52 -15.57
C GLY A 30 -12.29 -6.99 -15.17
N SER A 31 -12.19 -7.81 -16.21
CA SER A 31 -11.83 -9.23 -16.29
C SER A 31 -10.82 -9.78 -15.27
N ASN A 32 -10.69 -11.11 -15.29
CA ASN A 32 -9.68 -11.85 -14.57
C ASN A 32 -8.26 -11.27 -14.69
N PHE A 33 -7.52 -11.28 -13.59
CA PHE A 33 -6.08 -10.99 -13.56
C PHE A 33 -5.31 -12.23 -13.12
N ALA A 34 -4.00 -12.25 -13.37
CA ALA A 34 -3.14 -13.35 -12.98
C ALA A 34 -1.91 -12.84 -12.24
N ILE A 35 -1.56 -13.50 -11.14
CA ILE A 35 -0.38 -13.21 -10.33
C ILE A 35 0.57 -14.38 -10.46
N THR A 36 1.85 -14.10 -10.65
CA THR A 36 2.90 -15.13 -10.77
C THR A 36 4.03 -14.90 -9.78
N VAL A 37 4.48 -15.97 -9.15
CA VAL A 37 5.64 -15.98 -8.25
C VAL A 37 6.88 -16.58 -8.91
N GLN A 38 8.05 -16.16 -8.46
CA GLN A 38 9.35 -16.66 -8.86
C GLN A 38 10.20 -17.00 -7.63
N GLY A 39 11.19 -17.88 -7.81
CA GLY A 39 12.16 -18.17 -6.76
C GLY A 39 13.20 -17.05 -6.68
N TYR A 40 13.68 -16.78 -5.47
CA TYR A 40 14.83 -15.91 -5.22
C TYR A 40 15.94 -16.70 -4.54
N GLN A 41 17.17 -16.61 -5.06
CA GLN A 41 18.34 -17.29 -4.50
C GLN A 41 19.34 -16.29 -3.91
N TYR A 42 19.53 -16.34 -2.58
CA TYR A 42 20.48 -15.45 -1.91
C TYR A 42 21.95 -15.81 -2.21
N SER A 43 22.24 -17.10 -2.46
CA SER A 43 23.61 -17.57 -2.75
C SER A 43 24.15 -17.14 -4.12
N LEU A 44 23.26 -16.79 -5.05
CA LEU A 44 23.54 -16.23 -6.36
C LEU A 44 22.48 -15.16 -6.63
N PRO A 45 22.69 -13.91 -6.17
CA PRO A 45 21.66 -12.89 -6.15
C PRO A 45 20.94 -12.79 -7.50
N GLY A 46 19.67 -13.18 -7.52
CA GLY A 46 18.90 -13.26 -8.75
C GLY A 46 17.64 -14.10 -8.60
N TYR A 47 16.70 -13.86 -9.50
CA TYR A 47 15.49 -14.65 -9.64
C TYR A 47 15.72 -15.86 -10.55
N ASP A 48 15.07 -16.96 -10.23
CA ASP A 48 15.08 -18.18 -11.03
C ASP A 48 13.69 -18.80 -11.17
N SER A 49 13.52 -19.58 -12.23
CA SER A 49 12.28 -20.29 -12.47
C SER A 49 12.10 -21.44 -11.48
N LEU A 50 10.87 -21.63 -11.04
CA LEU A 50 10.48 -22.70 -10.14
C LEU A 50 10.47 -24.06 -10.85
N THR A 51 10.98 -25.09 -10.18
CA THR A 51 10.92 -26.47 -10.64
C THR A 51 9.49 -27.03 -10.55
N ALA A 52 9.22 -28.12 -11.27
CA ALA A 52 7.91 -28.77 -11.22
C ALA A 52 7.56 -29.27 -9.80
N ASP A 53 8.56 -29.78 -9.06
CA ASP A 53 8.35 -30.28 -7.70
C ASP A 53 8.08 -29.14 -6.71
N GLU A 54 8.71 -27.97 -6.89
CA GLU A 54 8.43 -26.78 -6.06
C GLU A 54 7.00 -26.27 -6.28
N LYS A 55 6.52 -26.26 -7.54
CA LYS A 55 5.15 -25.84 -7.87
C LYS A 55 4.10 -26.71 -7.18
N LEU A 56 4.35 -28.02 -7.05
CA LEU A 56 3.47 -28.96 -6.34
C LEU A 56 3.34 -28.68 -4.82
N GLN A 57 4.19 -27.81 -4.26
CA GLN A 57 4.12 -27.41 -2.86
C GLN A 57 3.49 -26.04 -2.66
N MET A 58 2.98 -25.43 -3.74
CA MET A 58 2.37 -24.11 -3.72
C MET A 58 0.86 -24.19 -3.58
N GLU A 59 0.33 -23.35 -2.69
CA GLU A 59 -1.09 -23.18 -2.47
C GLU A 59 -1.42 -21.68 -2.39
N TRP A 60 -2.38 -21.27 -3.21
CA TRP A 60 -2.92 -19.92 -3.24
C TRP A 60 -4.20 -19.86 -2.44
N SER A 61 -4.33 -18.81 -1.65
CA SER A 61 -5.52 -18.52 -0.86
C SER A 61 -5.86 -17.05 -0.93
N ILE A 62 -7.11 -16.75 -0.65
CA ILE A 62 -7.59 -15.40 -0.38
C ILE A 62 -7.98 -15.39 1.10
N ASP A 63 -7.66 -14.32 1.82
CA ASP A 63 -8.10 -14.18 3.22
C ASP A 63 -9.62 -14.37 3.32
N GLU A 64 -10.05 -15.03 4.40
CA GLU A 64 -11.48 -15.33 4.61
C GLU A 64 -12.30 -14.03 4.66
N ASP A 65 -13.57 -14.12 4.23
CA ASP A 65 -14.58 -13.04 4.29
C ASP A 65 -14.48 -11.91 3.23
N THR A 66 -13.98 -12.18 2.02
CA THR A 66 -14.05 -11.22 0.91
C THR A 66 -14.93 -11.68 -0.25
N ASP A 67 -15.94 -10.88 -0.58
CA ASP A 67 -16.79 -11.01 -1.78
C ASP A 67 -16.20 -10.25 -2.99
N VAL A 68 -14.92 -9.88 -2.92
CA VAL A 68 -14.25 -8.98 -3.89
C VAL A 68 -13.62 -9.75 -5.05
N ILE A 69 -13.01 -10.91 -4.80
CA ILE A 69 -12.33 -11.74 -5.82
C ILE A 69 -12.52 -13.24 -5.54
N ASP A 70 -12.42 -14.06 -6.59
CA ASP A 70 -12.39 -15.53 -6.51
C ASP A 70 -11.18 -16.11 -7.25
N ILE A 71 -10.57 -17.18 -6.71
CA ILE A 71 -9.59 -17.97 -7.48
C ILE A 71 -10.32 -18.81 -8.53
N VAL A 72 -10.04 -18.58 -9.81
CA VAL A 72 -10.64 -19.33 -10.92
C VAL A 72 -9.73 -20.39 -11.54
N SER A 73 -8.41 -20.24 -11.39
CA SER A 73 -7.44 -21.28 -11.75
C SER A 73 -6.09 -21.10 -11.05
N GLY A 74 -5.30 -22.18 -10.96
CA GLY A 74 -3.96 -22.13 -10.38
C GLY A 74 -3.90 -22.13 -8.85
N GLY A 75 -5.01 -22.46 -8.16
CA GLY A 75 -5.11 -22.45 -6.71
C GLY A 75 -4.16 -23.41 -5.96
N THR A 76 -3.75 -24.51 -6.60
CA THR A 76 -2.73 -25.44 -6.09
C THR A 76 -1.82 -25.86 -7.23
N ASP A 77 -0.63 -26.36 -6.90
CA ASP A 77 0.30 -26.98 -7.85
C ASP A 77 0.80 -26.02 -8.96
N SER A 78 0.78 -24.71 -8.70
CA SER A 78 1.02 -23.67 -9.70
C SER A 78 1.76 -22.46 -9.12
N ASP A 79 2.71 -21.93 -9.89
CA ASP A 79 3.37 -20.64 -9.66
C ASP A 79 2.57 -19.44 -10.17
N THR A 80 1.49 -19.69 -10.89
CA THR A 80 0.53 -18.66 -11.33
C THR A 80 -0.86 -19.00 -10.85
N ALA A 81 -1.55 -18.03 -10.24
CA ALA A 81 -2.99 -18.09 -10.00
C ALA A 81 -3.72 -17.03 -10.81
N THR A 82 -4.94 -17.34 -11.21
CA THR A 82 -5.85 -16.41 -11.92
C THR A 82 -7.06 -16.16 -11.05
N PHE A 83 -7.42 -14.89 -10.94
CA PHE A 83 -8.46 -14.39 -10.05
C PHE A 83 -9.54 -13.71 -10.89
N GLU A 84 -10.81 -13.94 -10.57
CA GLU A 84 -11.97 -13.23 -11.12
C GLU A 84 -12.40 -12.14 -10.13
N VAL A 85 -12.64 -10.93 -10.64
CA VAL A 85 -13.23 -9.83 -9.85
C VAL A 85 -14.73 -10.05 -9.69
N LYS A 86 -15.21 -9.99 -8.44
CA LYS A 86 -16.60 -10.27 -8.04
C LYS A 86 -17.34 -9.03 -7.55
N GLY A 87 -16.63 -8.09 -6.92
CA GLY A 87 -17.21 -6.89 -6.33
C GLY A 87 -16.16 -5.83 -6.03
N GLU A 88 -16.64 -4.64 -5.66
CA GLU A 88 -15.83 -3.52 -5.19
C GLU A 88 -15.30 -3.81 -3.78
N GLY A 89 -14.10 -3.33 -3.45
CA GLY A 89 -13.52 -3.46 -2.11
C GLY A 89 -12.06 -3.89 -2.14
N THR A 90 -11.58 -4.45 -1.02
CA THR A 90 -10.20 -4.93 -0.90
C THR A 90 -10.14 -6.41 -0.58
N ALA A 91 -9.08 -7.09 -1.05
CA ALA A 91 -8.78 -8.47 -0.70
C ALA A 91 -7.28 -8.66 -0.50
N THR A 92 -6.92 -9.68 0.27
CA THR A 92 -5.53 -10.11 0.45
C THR A 92 -5.38 -11.49 -0.17
N ILE A 93 -4.39 -11.67 -1.02
CA ILE A 93 -4.03 -12.94 -1.63
C ILE A 93 -2.72 -13.42 -0.99
N ASN A 94 -2.68 -14.68 -0.59
CA ASN A 94 -1.49 -15.33 -0.07
C ASN A 94 -1.09 -16.50 -0.98
N MET A 95 0.18 -16.55 -1.34
CA MET A 95 0.83 -17.74 -1.90
C MET A 95 1.68 -18.37 -0.80
N THR A 96 1.35 -19.60 -0.42
CA THR A 96 2.14 -20.37 0.54
C THR A 96 2.95 -21.45 -0.18
N TYR A 97 4.17 -21.66 0.27
CA TYR A 97 5.05 -22.72 -0.17
C TYR A 97 5.50 -23.55 1.04
N THR A 98 5.21 -24.85 1.01
CA THR A 98 5.65 -25.77 2.06
C THR A 98 6.93 -26.49 1.64
N GLN A 99 8.03 -26.22 2.35
CA GLN A 99 9.31 -26.86 2.13
C GLN A 99 9.29 -28.36 2.50
N PRO A 100 10.22 -29.17 1.95
CA PRO A 100 10.34 -30.59 2.29
C PRO A 100 10.58 -30.87 3.79
N ASP A 101 11.11 -29.91 4.54
CA ASP A 101 11.30 -29.97 5.97
C ASP A 101 10.08 -29.48 6.77
N THR A 102 8.95 -29.24 6.09
CA THR A 102 7.66 -28.74 6.61
C THR A 102 7.65 -27.28 7.06
N THR A 103 8.70 -26.50 6.77
CA THR A 103 8.64 -25.05 6.96
C THR A 103 7.77 -24.42 5.87
N THR A 104 6.87 -23.52 6.25
CA THR A 104 6.00 -22.81 5.30
C THR A 104 6.45 -21.36 5.16
N THR A 105 6.63 -20.91 3.93
CA THR A 105 6.88 -19.52 3.57
C THR A 105 5.64 -18.97 2.89
N SER A 106 5.27 -17.72 3.17
CA SER A 106 4.17 -17.04 2.50
C SER A 106 4.66 -15.77 1.80
N VAL A 107 4.08 -15.47 0.65
CA VAL A 107 4.18 -14.16 -0.01
C VAL A 107 2.76 -13.62 -0.16
N THR A 108 2.58 -12.36 0.20
CA THR A 108 1.26 -11.73 0.29
C THR A 108 1.18 -10.56 -0.68
N THR A 109 0.04 -10.43 -1.35
CA THR A 109 -0.30 -9.30 -2.22
C THR A 109 -1.69 -8.78 -1.89
N TYR A 110 -1.86 -7.48 -2.09
CA TYR A 110 -3.12 -6.78 -1.84
C TYR A 110 -3.82 -6.47 -3.15
N VAL A 111 -5.13 -6.62 -3.15
CA VAL A 111 -5.98 -6.28 -4.28
C VAL A 111 -6.95 -5.19 -3.85
N VAL A 112 -7.03 -4.13 -4.66
CA VAL A 112 -8.06 -3.10 -4.53
C VAL A 112 -8.87 -3.11 -5.81
N VAL A 113 -10.17 -3.35 -5.67
CA VAL A 113 -11.13 -3.25 -6.76
C VAL A 113 -11.94 -1.98 -6.58
N GLU A 114 -11.66 -1.00 -7.41
CA GLU A 114 -12.40 0.26 -7.42
C GLU A 114 -13.78 0.09 -8.04
N GLY A 115 -14.76 0.76 -7.44
CA GLY A 115 -16.07 0.92 -8.04
C GLY A 115 -16.03 1.78 -9.29
N THR A 116 -17.09 1.73 -10.08
CA THR A 116 -17.23 2.59 -11.27
C THR A 116 -17.69 4.01 -10.95
N THR A 117 -18.11 4.23 -9.69
CA THR A 117 -18.55 5.55 -9.21
C THR A 117 -17.38 6.26 -8.56
N VAL A 118 -17.12 7.48 -9.01
CA VAL A 118 -16.12 8.36 -8.39
C VAL A 118 -16.70 8.96 -7.11
N VAL A 119 -16.06 8.69 -5.98
CA VAL A 119 -16.25 9.35 -4.70
C VAL A 119 -15.39 10.62 -4.71
N SER A 120 -16.02 11.77 -4.97
CA SER A 120 -15.28 13.04 -5.08
C SER A 120 -14.75 13.57 -3.75
N GLN A 121 -15.27 13.05 -2.63
CA GLN A 121 -14.95 13.44 -1.27
C GLN A 121 -15.41 12.36 -0.30
N VAL A 122 -14.64 12.14 0.76
CA VAL A 122 -14.99 11.28 1.90
C VAL A 122 -15.19 12.20 3.10
N GLU A 123 -16.31 12.05 3.81
CA GLU A 123 -16.74 12.99 4.86
C GLU A 123 -16.23 12.58 6.25
N ASP A 124 -16.07 13.57 7.13
CA ASP A 124 -15.82 13.37 8.57
C ASP A 124 -14.58 12.49 8.91
N VAL A 125 -13.53 12.53 8.09
CA VAL A 125 -12.30 11.76 8.31
C VAL A 125 -11.47 12.39 9.43
N ASN A 126 -11.25 11.66 10.52
CA ASN A 126 -10.39 12.11 11.62
C ASN A 126 -8.91 11.86 11.29
N VAL A 127 -8.15 12.92 11.01
CA VAL A 127 -6.73 12.85 10.67
C VAL A 127 -5.88 13.26 11.87
N GLU A 128 -5.05 12.33 12.34
CA GLU A 128 -4.05 12.56 13.37
C GLU A 128 -2.65 12.36 12.79
N ILE A 129 -1.74 13.31 12.99
CA ILE A 129 -0.34 13.23 12.55
C ILE A 129 0.55 13.50 13.76
N VAL A 130 1.45 12.59 14.10
CA VAL A 130 2.32 12.67 15.26
C VAL A 130 3.77 12.42 14.83
N GLY A 131 4.54 13.49 14.63
CA GLY A 131 5.97 13.37 14.32
C GLY A 131 6.85 13.41 15.56
N ASP A 132 8.16 13.26 15.35
CA ASP A 132 9.15 13.44 16.42
C ASP A 132 9.38 14.94 16.68
N THR A 133 9.48 15.71 15.60
CA THR A 133 9.64 17.17 15.63
C THR A 133 8.42 17.92 15.08
N PHE A 134 7.58 17.26 14.27
CA PHE A 134 6.30 17.83 13.84
C PHE A 134 5.39 18.11 15.04
N SER A 135 4.82 19.31 15.12
CA SER A 135 4.07 19.78 16.29
C SER A 135 2.75 19.05 16.56
N GLY A 136 2.41 18.09 15.71
CA GLY A 136 1.21 17.26 15.80
C GLY A 136 0.00 17.93 15.15
N LEU A 137 -0.86 17.12 14.57
CA LEU A 137 -2.16 17.50 14.01
C LEU A 137 -3.20 16.50 14.49
N ASN A 138 -4.39 16.96 14.86
CA ASN A 138 -5.52 16.09 15.17
C ASN A 138 -6.81 16.88 14.92
N ASP A 139 -7.42 16.68 13.76
CA ASP A 139 -8.66 17.35 13.36
C ASP A 139 -9.45 16.50 12.36
N THR A 140 -10.68 16.91 12.08
CA THR A 140 -11.60 16.22 11.17
C THR A 140 -11.74 16.97 9.84
N TYR A 141 -11.65 16.23 8.73
CA TYR A 141 -11.65 16.78 7.39
C TYR A 141 -12.61 16.02 6.47
N ASP A 142 -13.31 16.77 5.62
CA ASP A 142 -13.95 16.18 4.44
C ASP A 142 -12.90 16.10 3.33
N VAL A 143 -12.28 14.93 3.15
CA VAL A 143 -11.10 14.74 2.29
C VAL A 143 -11.52 14.66 0.82
N PRO A 144 -11.17 15.64 -0.02
CA PRO A 144 -11.51 15.60 -1.43
C PRO A 144 -10.61 14.61 -2.20
N LEU A 145 -11.12 14.11 -3.33
CA LEU A 145 -10.31 13.43 -4.32
C LEU A 145 -9.53 14.47 -5.14
N PHE A 146 -8.22 14.26 -5.29
CA PHE A 146 -7.32 15.07 -6.11
C PHE A 146 -6.20 14.20 -6.66
N ASP A 147 -5.48 14.69 -7.68
CA ASP A 147 -4.42 13.90 -8.29
C ASP A 147 -3.07 14.20 -7.64
N LEU A 148 -2.32 13.17 -7.21
CA LEU A 148 -0.97 13.34 -6.66
C LEU A 148 -0.02 14.00 -7.65
N LYS A 149 -0.29 13.95 -8.96
CA LYS A 149 0.47 14.70 -9.97
C LYS A 149 0.31 16.22 -9.81
N ASP A 150 -0.84 16.66 -9.31
CA ASP A 150 -1.12 18.07 -9.04
C ASP A 150 -0.38 18.52 -7.77
N VAL A 151 -0.07 17.57 -6.88
CA VAL A 151 0.75 17.80 -5.69
C VAL A 151 2.25 17.75 -6.03
N PHE A 152 2.77 16.76 -6.77
CA PHE A 152 4.22 16.51 -6.88
C PHE A 152 4.80 16.60 -8.31
N ASP A 153 4.43 17.63 -9.08
CA ASP A 153 5.04 17.95 -10.39
C ASP A 153 5.02 16.84 -11.46
N GLY A 154 3.90 16.10 -11.56
CA GLY A 154 3.53 15.42 -12.81
C GLY A 154 4.10 14.02 -13.06
N THR A 155 4.94 13.48 -12.18
CA THR A 155 5.45 12.10 -12.30
C THR A 155 4.78 11.09 -11.39
N PHE A 156 4.07 11.54 -10.37
CA PHE A 156 3.32 10.68 -9.47
C PHE A 156 1.94 10.46 -10.06
N GLU A 157 1.58 9.20 -10.30
CA GLU A 157 0.21 8.83 -10.64
C GLU A 157 -0.46 8.27 -9.38
N ASP A 158 -1.72 8.66 -9.12
CA ASP A 158 -2.46 8.02 -8.04
C ASP A 158 -2.64 6.54 -8.33
N VAL A 159 -2.54 5.72 -7.30
CA VAL A 159 -2.86 4.31 -7.45
C VAL A 159 -4.39 4.11 -7.47
N LEU A 160 -5.12 4.81 -6.59
CA LEU A 160 -6.59 4.86 -6.60
C LEU A 160 -7.08 6.03 -7.44
N LYS A 161 -8.04 5.79 -8.34
CA LYS A 161 -8.56 6.80 -9.27
C LYS A 161 -9.95 7.31 -8.91
N ASN A 162 -10.70 6.57 -8.11
CA ASN A 162 -12.12 6.81 -7.88
C ASN A 162 -12.43 7.17 -6.44
N THR A 163 -11.54 6.93 -5.47
CA THR A 163 -11.78 7.22 -4.05
C THR A 163 -10.53 7.80 -3.37
N PRO A 164 -10.68 8.82 -2.50
CA PRO A 164 -9.59 9.31 -1.66
C PRO A 164 -8.95 8.18 -0.84
N SER A 165 -7.65 8.31 -0.62
CA SER A 165 -6.84 7.34 0.13
C SER A 165 -6.27 7.94 1.40
N ALA A 166 -5.68 7.10 2.25
CA ALA A 166 -4.96 7.56 3.43
C ALA A 166 -3.85 8.58 3.09
N THR A 167 -3.21 8.47 1.91
CA THR A 167 -2.28 9.48 1.39
C THR A 167 -2.98 10.80 1.06
N HIS A 168 -4.19 10.77 0.49
CA HIS A 168 -4.93 12.01 0.22
C HIS A 168 -5.27 12.75 1.52
N ALA A 169 -5.72 12.03 2.54
CA ALA A 169 -6.08 12.61 3.84
C ALA A 169 -4.93 13.36 4.50
N VAL A 170 -3.74 12.75 4.57
CA VAL A 170 -2.58 13.37 5.22
C VAL A 170 -2.07 14.58 4.45
N LEU A 171 -1.99 14.51 3.12
CA LEU A 171 -1.53 15.64 2.32
C LEU A 171 -2.52 16.81 2.41
N TYR A 172 -3.82 16.51 2.33
CA TYR A 172 -4.85 17.53 2.47
C TYR A 172 -4.80 18.20 3.84
N ALA A 173 -4.75 17.43 4.93
CA ALA A 173 -4.69 17.96 6.28
C ALA A 173 -3.44 18.81 6.52
N LEU A 174 -2.28 18.35 6.06
CA LEU A 174 -1.02 19.10 6.15
C LEU A 174 -1.07 20.42 5.39
N GLU A 175 -1.63 20.43 4.19
CA GLU A 175 -1.76 21.65 3.39
C GLU A 175 -2.71 22.63 4.09
N ILE A 176 -3.89 22.18 4.54
CA ILE A 176 -4.85 23.02 5.27
C ILE A 176 -4.24 23.65 6.53
N GLU A 177 -3.49 22.87 7.31
CA GLU A 177 -2.94 23.36 8.57
C GLU A 177 -1.80 24.37 8.37
N ASN A 178 -0.98 24.17 7.33
CA ASN A 178 0.30 24.85 7.22
C ASN A 178 0.40 25.87 6.08
N SER A 179 -0.60 25.97 5.21
CA SER A 179 -0.60 26.93 4.10
C SER A 179 -1.71 27.98 4.27
N THR A 180 -2.03 28.69 3.19
CA THR A 180 -3.10 29.72 3.19
C THR A 180 -4.46 29.15 2.80
N GLU A 181 -4.45 27.91 2.34
CA GLU A 181 -5.56 27.13 1.89
C GLU A 181 -6.44 26.77 3.10
N THR A 182 -7.73 26.66 2.88
CA THR A 182 -8.70 26.33 3.93
C THR A 182 -9.67 25.29 3.40
N THR A 183 -10.46 24.68 4.28
CA THR A 183 -11.51 23.72 3.87
C THR A 183 -12.55 24.34 2.93
N ALA A 184 -12.63 25.68 2.83
CA ALA A 184 -13.47 26.39 1.88
C ALA A 184 -12.79 26.67 0.53
N THR A 185 -11.48 26.46 0.41
CA THR A 185 -10.75 26.63 -0.85
C THR A 185 -11.10 25.48 -1.80
N PRO A 186 -11.46 25.74 -3.07
CA PRO A 186 -11.70 24.66 -4.02
C PRO A 186 -10.42 23.86 -4.28
N ILE A 187 -10.49 22.52 -4.23
CA ILE A 187 -9.31 21.65 -4.33
C ILE A 187 -8.46 21.92 -5.58
N GLY A 188 -9.09 22.16 -6.74
CA GLY A 188 -8.39 22.49 -7.98
C GLY A 188 -7.73 23.89 -8.01
N SER A 189 -7.78 24.64 -6.90
CA SER A 189 -7.10 25.92 -6.70
C SER A 189 -6.00 25.86 -5.65
N PHE A 190 -5.77 24.70 -5.03
CA PHE A 190 -4.66 24.52 -4.09
C PHE A 190 -3.35 24.67 -4.83
N ASP A 191 -2.43 25.45 -4.26
CA ASP A 191 -1.10 25.59 -4.85
C ASP A 191 -0.12 24.51 -4.38
N TRP A 192 -0.45 23.78 -3.30
CA TRP A 192 0.32 22.68 -2.71
C TRP A 192 1.75 23.06 -2.32
N ASN A 193 2.04 24.34 -2.13
CA ASN A 193 3.40 24.81 -1.93
C ASN A 193 3.99 24.30 -0.62
N TRP A 194 3.18 24.19 0.44
CA TRP A 194 3.69 23.71 1.71
C TRP A 194 3.99 22.22 1.64
N VAL A 195 3.04 21.42 1.16
CA VAL A 195 3.23 19.97 1.02
C VAL A 195 4.40 19.65 0.09
N ARG A 196 4.52 20.31 -1.07
CA ARG A 196 5.66 20.09 -1.99
C ARG A 196 7.03 20.35 -1.35
N ALA A 197 7.11 21.35 -0.48
CA ALA A 197 8.37 21.73 0.14
C ALA A 197 8.75 20.82 1.32
N ASN A 198 7.76 20.30 2.04
CA ASN A 198 7.97 19.68 3.35
C ASN A 198 7.68 18.17 3.37
N VAL A 199 6.93 17.64 2.40
CA VAL A 199 6.60 16.21 2.34
C VAL A 199 7.43 15.54 1.26
N THR A 200 7.97 14.36 1.57
CA THR A 200 8.60 13.49 0.57
C THR A 200 7.88 12.15 0.54
N ILE A 201 7.53 11.73 -0.67
CA ILE A 201 6.93 10.44 -0.94
C ILE A 201 7.94 9.62 -1.73
N ASP A 202 8.22 8.41 -1.25
CA ASP A 202 9.04 7.42 -1.93
C ASP A 202 8.18 6.28 -2.48
N HIS A 203 8.76 5.52 -3.40
CA HIS A 203 8.16 4.32 -3.99
C HIS A 203 6.76 4.57 -4.59
N ASP A 204 6.69 5.49 -5.56
CA ASP A 204 5.51 5.71 -6.42
C ASP A 204 4.21 5.99 -5.67
N GLY A 205 4.25 6.82 -4.62
CA GLY A 205 3.04 7.15 -3.84
C GLY A 205 2.87 6.31 -2.57
N GLY A 206 3.62 5.21 -2.43
CA GLY A 206 3.32 4.19 -1.44
C GLY A 206 3.72 4.51 -0.01
N TYR A 207 4.70 5.40 0.18
CA TYR A 207 5.30 5.67 1.48
C TYR A 207 5.67 7.14 1.64
N ILE A 208 5.26 7.77 2.73
CA ILE A 208 5.77 9.08 3.12
C ILE A 208 7.09 8.86 3.84
N SER A 209 8.19 9.36 3.29
CA SER A 209 9.52 9.22 3.90
C SER A 209 9.93 10.42 4.75
N ARG A 210 9.24 11.55 4.61
CA ARG A 210 9.52 12.78 5.36
C ARG A 210 8.29 13.68 5.45
N ILE A 211 8.13 14.33 6.60
CA ILE A 211 7.25 15.49 6.83
C ILE A 211 8.09 16.53 7.60
N GLU A 212 8.24 17.74 7.07
CA GLU A 212 9.15 18.78 7.60
C GLU A 212 10.60 18.29 7.81
N ASP A 213 11.18 18.59 8.98
CA ASP A 213 12.53 18.22 9.41
C ASP A 213 12.57 16.84 10.11
N ASP A 214 11.46 16.07 10.11
CA ASP A 214 11.45 14.66 10.51
C ASP A 214 12.13 13.82 9.42
N GLU A 215 13.44 14.07 9.26
CA GLU A 215 14.36 13.39 8.39
C GLU A 215 15.39 12.60 9.23
N ASP A 216 15.67 11.36 8.81
CA ASP A 216 16.66 10.49 9.46
C ASP A 216 18.09 11.01 9.21
N ILE A 217 18.57 11.92 10.06
CA ILE A 217 19.88 12.55 9.85
C ILE A 217 21.00 11.95 10.70
N THR A 218 20.73 11.08 11.69
CA THR A 218 21.82 10.68 12.61
C THR A 218 21.89 9.23 13.10
N ILE A 219 20.88 8.37 12.93
CA ILE A 219 20.89 7.05 13.56
C ILE A 219 20.51 5.95 12.55
N GLY A 220 21.39 5.75 11.56
CA GLY A 220 21.51 4.53 10.79
C GLY A 220 20.23 4.01 10.13
N TRP A 221 19.74 4.71 9.11
CA TRP A 221 19.06 4.30 7.86
C TRP A 221 17.93 3.24 7.87
N ASP A 222 17.77 2.40 8.89
CA ASP A 222 17.02 1.14 8.79
C ASP A 222 15.92 0.99 9.84
N PHE A 223 15.71 1.97 10.73
CA PHE A 223 14.88 1.77 11.92
C PHE A 223 13.73 2.75 12.14
N TYR A 224 13.69 3.93 11.53
CA TYR A 224 12.61 4.91 11.78
C TYR A 224 11.90 5.31 10.49
N GLY A 225 10.61 5.62 10.60
CA GLY A 225 9.79 5.96 9.46
C GLY A 225 8.40 6.46 9.82
N TRP A 226 7.77 7.17 8.89
CA TRP A 226 6.35 7.49 8.98
C TRP A 226 5.52 6.24 8.72
N GLN A 227 4.74 5.86 9.72
CA GLN A 227 3.79 4.77 9.65
C GLN A 227 2.38 5.34 9.64
N TYR A 228 1.42 4.55 9.18
CA TYR A 228 0.03 4.94 9.21
C TYR A 228 -0.90 3.82 9.66
N ARG A 229 -2.05 4.21 10.20
CA ARG A 229 -3.15 3.31 10.56
C ARG A 229 -4.46 3.92 10.09
N VAL A 230 -5.40 3.05 9.71
CA VAL A 230 -6.79 3.42 9.45
C VAL A 230 -7.66 2.69 10.46
N ASN A 231 -8.51 3.41 11.18
CA ASN A 231 -9.37 2.88 12.24
C ASN A 231 -8.62 2.04 13.28
N THR A 232 -7.45 2.51 13.70
CA THR A 232 -6.51 1.84 14.64
C THR A 232 -5.81 0.58 14.11
N LEU A 233 -6.10 0.17 12.87
CA LEU A 233 -5.50 -1.00 12.22
C LEU A 233 -4.34 -0.58 11.34
N ASP A 234 -3.25 -1.35 11.41
CA ASP A 234 -2.20 -1.31 10.38
C ASP A 234 -2.77 -1.99 9.13
N PRO A 235 -2.91 -1.28 7.99
CA PRO A 235 -3.49 -1.88 6.79
C PRO A 235 -2.55 -2.89 6.11
N GLY A 236 -1.28 -2.98 6.54
CA GLY A 236 -0.28 -3.91 5.99
C GLY A 236 0.16 -3.58 4.55
N ARG A 237 -0.29 -2.45 4.00
CA ARG A 237 -0.13 -2.04 2.60
C ARG A 237 0.20 -0.56 2.49
N ALA A 238 0.53 -0.09 1.28
CA ALA A 238 0.82 1.32 1.03
C ALA A 238 -0.37 2.24 1.33
N ALA A 239 -0.12 3.45 1.81
CA ALA A 239 -1.19 4.41 2.12
C ALA A 239 -1.93 4.91 0.87
N SER A 240 -1.26 4.89 -0.30
CA SER A 240 -1.85 5.29 -1.57
C SER A 240 -2.93 4.34 -2.06
N VAL A 241 -2.94 3.09 -1.59
CA VAL A 241 -3.86 2.03 -2.00
C VAL A 241 -4.92 1.71 -0.96
N THR A 242 -4.92 2.40 0.19
CA THR A 242 -5.94 2.22 1.22
C THR A 242 -7.07 3.22 0.97
N PRO A 243 -8.20 2.82 0.37
CA PRO A 243 -9.35 3.71 0.18
C PRO A 243 -9.91 4.11 1.55
N LEU A 244 -10.45 5.32 1.63
CA LEU A 244 -11.14 5.81 2.80
C LEU A 244 -12.66 5.71 2.66
N GLU A 245 -13.31 5.51 3.78
CA GLU A 245 -14.75 5.58 3.97
C GLU A 245 -15.11 6.75 4.91
N ASP A 246 -16.37 7.18 4.86
CA ASP A 246 -16.86 8.25 5.75
C ASP A 246 -16.65 7.83 7.22
N ASP A 247 -16.36 8.80 8.09
CA ASP A 247 -16.05 8.61 9.51
C ASP A 247 -14.73 7.84 9.81
N ASP A 248 -13.91 7.52 8.80
CA ASP A 248 -12.62 6.86 9.03
C ASP A 248 -11.68 7.71 9.91
N SER A 249 -10.84 7.05 10.69
CA SER A 249 -9.73 7.71 11.39
C SER A 249 -8.38 7.30 10.81
N VAL A 250 -7.61 8.27 10.33
CA VAL A 250 -6.27 8.09 9.79
C VAL A 250 -5.24 8.64 10.78
N LEU A 251 -4.42 7.76 11.33
CA LEU A 251 -3.29 8.13 12.19
C LEU A 251 -1.99 7.97 11.40
N TRP A 252 -1.21 9.04 11.28
CA TRP A 252 0.18 9.02 10.84
C TRP A 252 1.09 9.27 12.02
N PHE A 253 2.15 8.49 12.17
CA PHE A 253 3.05 8.62 13.30
C PHE A 253 4.48 8.24 12.92
N PHE A 254 5.45 8.97 13.48
CA PHE A 254 6.86 8.67 13.29
C PHE A 254 7.34 7.74 14.40
N ASP A 255 7.72 6.52 14.05
CA ASP A 255 8.14 5.50 15.02
C ASP A 255 9.22 4.56 14.46
N VAL A 256 9.80 3.78 15.36
CA VAL A 256 10.67 2.67 15.01
C VAL A 256 9.86 1.64 14.19
N TYR A 257 10.40 1.11 13.10
CA TYR A 257 9.83 -0.04 12.40
C TYR A 257 9.63 -1.19 13.41
N SER A 258 8.36 -1.51 13.71
CA SER A 258 8.01 -2.74 14.40
C SER A 258 7.65 -3.79 13.36
N TRP A 259 8.58 -4.70 13.08
CA TRP A 259 8.31 -5.94 12.32
C TRP A 259 7.52 -6.94 13.16
#